data_AF-A0A1G9Y0F2-F1
#
_entry.id   AF-A0A1G9Y0F2-F1
#
_cell.length_a   1.000
_cell.length_b   1.000
_cell.length_c   1.000
_cell.angle_alpha   90.00
_cell.angle_beta   90.00
_cell.angle_gamma   90.00
#
_symmetry.space_group_name_H-M   'P 1'
#
loop_
_entity.id
_entity.type
_entity.pdbx_description
1 polymer ?
#
loop_
_entity_poly.entity_id
_entity_poly.type
_entity_poly.pdbx_seq_one_letter_code
_entity_poly.pdbx_strand_id
1 'polypeptide(L)'
;MTPVDRDILELLQNEPANRELVLTPRLISANLDWGRETIREHMLALRDHGLVEYYDEEAGIYQLSQRGRNYLSGDLDAEELEDGA
;
A
#
# COMPACT_ATOMS: atom_id res chain seq x y z
N MET A 1 4.76 -2.80 -10.55
CA MET A 1 4.17 -3.21 -9.25
C MET A 1 4.30 -4.72 -9.05
N THR A 2 4.62 -5.17 -7.84
CA THR A 2 4.84 -6.59 -7.47
C THR A 2 3.63 -7.23 -6.78
N PRO A 3 3.58 -8.56 -6.58
CA PRO A 3 2.53 -9.20 -5.78
C PRO A 3 2.47 -8.67 -4.34
N VAL A 4 3.63 -8.41 -3.73
CA VAL A 4 3.72 -7.86 -2.37
C VAL A 4 3.02 -6.50 -2.29
N ASP A 5 3.29 -5.62 -3.26
CA ASP A 5 2.71 -4.28 -3.31
C ASP A 5 1.18 -4.35 -3.40
N ARG A 6 0.65 -5.25 -4.23
CA ARG A 6 -0.79 -5.48 -4.37
C ARG A 6 -1.40 -5.92 -3.05
N ASP A 7 -0.83 -6.93 -2.40
CA ASP A 7 -1.35 -7.48 -1.15
C ASP A 7 -1.38 -6.42 -0.03
N ILE A 8 -0.38 -5.55 0.02
CA ILE A 8 -0.35 -4.41 0.96
C ILE A 8 -1.51 -3.46 0.70
N LEU A 9 -1.71 -3.04 -0.56
CA LEU A 9 -2.75 -2.08 -0.94
C LEU A 9 -4.15 -2.67 -0.69
N GLU A 10 -4.39 -3.91 -1.09
CA GLU A 10 -5.67 -4.62 -0.89
C GLU A 10 -5.97 -4.81 0.62
N LEU A 11 -4.96 -5.13 1.44
CA LEU A 11 -5.11 -5.19 2.90
C LEU A 11 -5.52 -3.85 3.51
N LEU A 12 -4.89 -2.75 3.09
CA LEU A 12 -5.23 -1.41 3.58
C LEU A 12 -6.62 -0.97 3.12
N GLN A 13 -7.04 -1.36 1.90
CA GLN A 13 -8.38 -1.07 1.38
C GLN A 13 -9.46 -1.76 2.21
N ASN A 14 -9.23 -3.02 2.60
CA ASN A 14 -10.12 -3.78 3.47
C ASN A 14 -11.58 -3.80 2.96
N GLU A 15 -11.74 -3.99 1.64
CA GLU A 15 -13.02 -4.06 0.93
C GLU A 15 -14.08 -4.99 1.55
N PRO A 16 -13.78 -6.17 2.13
CA PRO A 16 -14.82 -6.96 2.77
C PRO A 16 -15.50 -6.26 3.95
N ALA A 17 -14.89 -5.23 4.54
CA ALA A 17 -15.43 -4.48 5.68
C ALA A 17 -15.82 -3.02 5.34
N ASN A 18 -15.68 -2.58 4.08
CA ASN A 18 -15.98 -1.23 3.60
C ASN A 18 -15.39 -0.11 4.50
N ARG A 19 -14.19 -0.34 5.02
CA ARG A 19 -13.48 0.61 5.88
C ARG A 19 -11.98 0.38 5.77
N GLU A 20 -11.27 1.37 5.23
CA GLU A 20 -9.82 1.34 5.14
C GLU A 20 -9.15 1.17 6.51
N LEU A 21 -8.05 0.42 6.53
CA LEU A 21 -7.20 0.22 7.69
C LEU A 21 -6.05 1.23 7.68
N VAL A 22 -5.64 1.64 8.88
CA VAL A 22 -4.41 2.38 9.10
C VAL A 22 -3.47 1.50 9.90
N LEU A 23 -2.32 1.13 9.34
CA LEU A 23 -1.46 0.09 9.89
C LEU A 23 0.01 0.50 9.87
N THR A 24 0.76 -0.05 10.82
CA THR A 24 2.23 -0.02 10.76
C THR A 24 2.75 -1.15 9.87
N PRO A 25 3.97 -1.06 9.31
CA PRO A 25 4.57 -2.15 8.53
C PRO A 25 4.62 -3.49 9.30
N ARG A 26 4.77 -3.41 10.63
CA ARG A 26 4.74 -4.60 11.50
C ARG A 26 3.38 -5.29 11.49
N LEU A 27 2.29 -4.53 11.54
CA LEU A 27 0.94 -5.10 11.51
C LEU A 27 0.58 -5.61 10.12
N ILE A 28 1.03 -4.94 9.06
CA ILE A 28 0.88 -5.42 7.68
C ILE A 28 1.54 -6.81 7.52
N SER A 29 2.80 -6.95 7.90
CA SER A 29 3.51 -8.25 7.88
C SER A 29 2.88 -9.32 8.78
N ALA A 30 2.15 -8.94 9.82
CA ALA A 30 1.44 -9.91 10.66
C ALA A 30 0.16 -10.47 10.03
N ASN A 31 -0.35 -9.81 8.98
CA ASN A 31 -1.59 -10.19 8.30
C ASN A 31 -1.34 -10.71 6.87
N LEU A 32 -0.10 -10.67 6.38
CA LEU A 32 0.30 -11.17 5.06
C LEU A 32 1.39 -12.23 5.22
N ASP A 33 1.50 -13.14 4.25
CA ASP A 33 2.55 -14.17 4.19
C ASP A 33 3.91 -13.63 3.70
N TRP A 34 4.25 -12.38 4.07
CA TRP A 34 5.48 -11.69 3.70
C TRP A 34 6.30 -11.30 4.93
N GLY A 35 7.62 -11.40 4.81
CA GLY A 35 8.56 -11.02 5.86
C GLY A 35 8.54 -9.52 6.15
N ARG A 36 8.89 -9.15 7.39
CA ARG A 36 8.88 -7.75 7.84
C ARG A 36 9.82 -6.83 7.05
N GLU A 37 10.97 -7.35 6.64
CA GLU A 37 11.95 -6.60 5.84
C GLU A 37 11.37 -6.28 4.46
N THR A 38 10.85 -7.30 3.77
CA THR A 38 10.12 -7.15 2.50
C THR A 38 8.98 -6.13 2.63
N ILE A 39 8.11 -6.27 3.63
CA ILE A 39 7.02 -5.29 3.82
C ILE A 39 7.57 -3.88 4.03
N ARG A 40 8.64 -3.69 4.79
CA ARG A 40 9.22 -2.36 5.02
C ARG A 40 9.77 -1.75 3.73
N GLU A 41 10.49 -2.52 2.91
CA GLU A 41 11.04 -2.06 1.63
C GLU A 41 9.92 -1.66 0.67
N HIS A 42 8.90 -2.51 0.54
CA HIS A 42 7.76 -2.26 -0.32
C HIS A 42 6.89 -1.09 0.16
N MET A 43 6.72 -0.89 1.47
CA MET A 43 6.04 0.29 2.02
C MET A 43 6.75 1.60 1.67
N LEU A 44 8.10 1.61 1.64
CA LEU A 44 8.86 2.77 1.20
C LEU A 44 8.66 3.02 -0.30
N ALA A 45 8.77 1.98 -1.13
CA ALA A 45 8.56 2.08 -2.57
C ALA A 45 7.14 2.58 -2.91
N LEU A 46 6.10 1.99 -2.30
CA LEU A 46 4.70 2.41 -2.47
C LEU A 46 4.49 3.87 -2.07
N ARG A 47 5.13 4.34 -0.99
CA ARG A 47 5.06 5.74 -0.57
C ARG A 47 5.77 6.65 -1.56
N ASP A 48 6.94 6.26 -2.06
CA ASP A 48 7.70 7.03 -3.05
C ASP A 48 6.93 7.14 -4.38
N HIS A 49 6.15 6.12 -4.75
CA HIS A 49 5.20 6.15 -5.86
C HIS A 49 3.86 6.85 -5.54
N GLY A 50 3.70 7.35 -4.31
CA GLY A 50 2.52 8.08 -3.86
C GLY A 50 1.26 7.22 -3.74
N LEU A 51 1.37 5.90 -3.64
CA LEU A 51 0.24 4.97 -3.50
C LEU A 51 -0.21 4.81 -2.04
N VAL A 52 0.72 5.01 -1.10
CA VAL A 52 0.42 5.10 0.34
C VAL A 52 1.00 6.39 0.90
N GLU A 53 0.49 6.82 2.04
CA GLU A 53 0.97 8.00 2.76
C GLU A 53 0.95 7.75 4.27
N TYR A 54 1.64 8.60 5.02
CA TYR A 54 1.55 8.55 6.48
C TYR A 54 0.18 9.03 6.94
N TYR A 55 -0.49 8.21 7.75
CA TYR A 55 -1.59 8.66 8.58
C TYR A 55 -1.06 9.37 9.84
N ASP A 56 0.00 8.81 10.43
CA ASP A 56 0.75 9.36 11.56
C ASP A 56 2.22 9.01 11.35
N GLU A 57 3.03 10.02 11.03
CA GLU A 57 4.45 9.84 10.72
C GLU A 57 5.28 9.48 11.96
N GLU A 58 4.96 10.05 13.13
CA GLU A 58 5.68 9.78 14.38
C GLU A 58 5.43 8.34 14.85
N ALA A 59 4.20 7.84 14.68
CA ALA A 59 3.83 6.46 15.00
C ALA A 59 4.16 5.46 13.88
N GLY A 60 4.57 5.92 12.69
CA GLY A 60 4.86 5.09 11.52
C GLY A 60 3.63 4.33 11.01
N ILE A 61 2.47 4.97 11.07
CA ILE A 61 1.19 4.42 10.61
C ILE A 61 0.92 4.93 9.19
N TYR A 62 0.52 4.01 8.32
CA TYR A 62 0.27 4.29 6.92
C TYR A 62 -1.20 4.06 6.55
N GLN A 63 -1.62 4.72 5.48
CA GLN A 63 -2.94 4.58 4.85
C GLN A 63 -2.81 4.62 3.32
N LEU A 64 -3.88 4.26 2.62
CA LEU A 64 -3.99 4.51 1.18
C LEU A 64 -4.02 6.00 0.90
N SER A 65 -3.26 6.45 -0.09
CA SER A 65 -3.42 7.78 -0.66
C SER A 65 -4.62 7.81 -1.62
N GLN A 66 -4.97 8.99 -2.13
CA GLN A 66 -5.96 9.07 -3.19
C GLN A 66 -5.53 8.34 -4.46
N ARG A 67 -4.23 8.38 -4.81
CA ARG A 67 -3.69 7.66 -5.97
C ARG A 67 -3.76 6.15 -5.76
N GLY A 68 -3.49 5.67 -4.54
CA GLY A 68 -3.64 4.25 -4.17
C GLY A 68 -5.07 3.75 -4.30
N ARG A 69 -6.05 4.56 -3.88
CA ARG A 69 -7.48 4.25 -4.08
C ARG A 69 -7.83 4.12 -5.56
N ASN A 70 -7.47 5.12 -6.36
CA ASN A 70 -7.73 5.12 -7.81
C ASN A 70 -7.02 3.95 -8.52
N TYR A 71 -5.82 3.59 -8.04
CA TYR A 71 -5.09 2.45 -8.54
C TYR A 71 -5.87 1.13 -8.36
N LEU A 72 -6.40 0.91 -7.15
CA LEU A 72 -7.16 -0.31 -6.81
C LEU A 72 -8.54 -0.38 -7.46
N SER A 73 -9.22 0.76 -7.68
CA SER A 73 -10.50 0.79 -8.38
C SER A 73 -10.37 0.51 -9.89
N GLY A 74 -9.15 0.50 -10.43
CA GLY A 74 -8.90 0.40 -11.86
C GLY A 74 -9.16 1.72 -12.60
N ASP A 75 -9.26 2.84 -11.88
CA ASP A 75 -9.41 4.19 -12.45
C ASP A 75 -8.07 4.79 -12.90
N LEU A 76 -6.94 4.11 -12.66
CA LEU A 76 -5.67 4.43 -13.30
C LEU A 76 -5.49 3.55 -14.54
N ASP A 77 -5.37 4.18 -15.71
CA ASP A 77 -5.01 3.50 -16.95
C ASP A 77 -3.69 2.75 -16.75
N ALA A 78 -3.65 1.47 -17.15
CA ALA A 78 -2.49 0.59 -16.96
C ALA A 78 -1.21 1.16 -17.60
N GLU A 79 -1.36 2.11 -18.52
CA GLU A 79 -0.29 2.82 -19.23
C GLU A 79 0.46 3.86 -18.36
N GLU A 80 -0.09 4.34 -17.23
CA GLU A 80 0.59 5.31 -16.34
C GLU A 80 1.59 4.65 -15.35
N LEU A 81 1.79 3.34 -15.42
CA LEU A 81 2.61 2.57 -14.48
C LEU A 81 3.89 1.99 -15.09
N GLU A 82 4.11 2.22 -16.38
CA GLU A 82 5.35 1.91 -17.10
C GLU A 82 6.16 3.19 -17.37
N ASP A 83 6.54 3.93 -16.34
CA ASP A 83 7.63 4.91 -16.46
C ASP A 83 8.52 4.88 -15.21
N GLY A 84 9.48 3.97 -15.27
CA GLY A 84 10.51 3.75 -14.27
C GLY A 84 11.53 2.75 -14.79
N ALA A 85 12.06 3.02 -15.99
CA ALA A 85 13.19 2.32 -16.60
C ALA A 85 14.53 2.96 -16.20
#